data_AF-A0A7V3P8P0-F1
#
_entry.id   AF-A0A7V3P8P0-F1
#
_cell.length_a   1.000
_cell.length_b   1.000
_cell.length_c   1.000
_cell.angle_alpha   90.00
_cell.angle_beta   90.00
_cell.angle_gamma   90.00
#
_symmetry.space_group_name_H-M   'P 1'
#
loop_
_entity.id
_entity.type
_entity.pdbx_description
1 polymer ?
#
loop_
_entity_poly.entity_id
_entity_poly.type
_entity_poly.pdbx_seq_one_letter_code
_entity_poly.pdbx_strand_id
1 'polypeptide(L)'
;IVIIDPNLCKGSRNCVEACPYPGVIFFNEDLCISQKCTLCAHLLDQGWKETRCSEACPTGAITVGEEEELAELIARAEVLNPELGVKPRVHYIGLPRLFVAGTVYDPEADEVIEGAKVTVSLVASEGGGGGAARAGARGTAPEWPPVATTLTDEFGDFWIDGLDSGTYVARIEKEGLRPLEIGPFRLEKDLNLGDIAMHAGWEKGAMRAIVNIMPGNAATAAGWRAREVKVQGDKATVGDILKAVYLKDGKTTLFDLIATEEGLKPDFAVFISGELVRGRVDWKRLVQDSEQIHVCDWPMRDA
;
A
#
# COMPACT_ATOMS: atom_id res chain seq x y z
N ILE A 1 -40.21 -13.68 -6.28
CA ILE A 1 -40.30 -12.28 -5.74
C ILE A 1 -40.78 -12.33 -4.30
N VAL A 2 -40.14 -11.61 -3.36
CA VAL A 2 -40.61 -11.49 -1.96
C VAL A 2 -41.47 -10.24 -1.84
N ILE A 3 -42.65 -10.31 -1.21
CA ILE A 3 -43.59 -9.17 -1.07
C ILE A 3 -44.10 -9.11 0.38
N ILE A 4 -44.36 -7.90 0.88
CA ILE A 4 -45.11 -7.69 2.12
C ILE A 4 -46.58 -7.50 1.73
N ASP A 5 -47.47 -8.33 2.26
CA ASP A 5 -48.91 -8.17 2.04
C ASP A 5 -49.43 -6.96 2.84
N PRO A 6 -49.95 -5.90 2.18
CA PRO A 6 -50.40 -4.70 2.84
C PRO A 6 -51.65 -4.91 3.71
N ASN A 7 -52.47 -5.94 3.46
CA ASN A 7 -53.68 -6.22 4.24
C ASN A 7 -53.38 -7.00 5.53
N LEU A 8 -52.35 -7.86 5.47
CA LEU A 8 -51.93 -8.68 6.60
C LEU A 8 -50.92 -7.97 7.51
N CYS A 9 -50.15 -7.01 6.98
CA CYS A 9 -49.20 -6.23 7.78
C CYS A 9 -49.94 -5.50 8.91
N LYS A 10 -49.51 -5.74 10.17
CA LYS A 10 -50.05 -5.07 11.37
C LYS A 10 -49.08 -4.05 11.97
N GLY A 11 -48.08 -3.66 11.20
CA GLY A 11 -47.11 -2.65 11.58
C GLY A 11 -46.19 -3.02 12.76
N SER A 12 -45.93 -4.30 12.99
CA SER A 12 -45.08 -4.76 14.11
C SER A 12 -43.60 -4.37 14.01
N ARG A 13 -43.12 -3.96 12.83
CA ARG A 13 -41.73 -3.58 12.54
C ARG A 13 -40.67 -4.69 12.71
N ASN A 14 -41.03 -5.87 13.20
CA ASN A 14 -40.12 -7.02 13.32
C ASN A 14 -39.38 -7.35 12.01
N CYS A 15 -40.03 -7.17 10.85
CA CYS A 15 -39.40 -7.40 9.55
C CYS A 15 -38.29 -6.39 9.23
N VAL A 16 -38.40 -5.15 9.72
CA VAL A 16 -37.36 -4.12 9.57
C VAL A 16 -36.12 -4.51 10.36
N GLU A 17 -36.30 -4.95 11.61
CA GLU A 17 -35.20 -5.40 12.48
C GLU A 17 -34.56 -6.71 12.00
N ALA A 18 -35.37 -7.64 11.46
CA ALA A 18 -34.90 -8.93 10.98
C ALA A 18 -34.17 -8.86 9.64
N CYS A 19 -34.34 -7.78 8.86
CA CYS A 19 -33.69 -7.65 7.57
C CYS A 19 -32.19 -7.37 7.77
N PRO A 20 -31.28 -8.24 7.29
CA PRO A 20 -29.85 -8.04 7.49
C PRO A 20 -29.27 -6.97 6.56
N TYR A 21 -30.03 -6.54 5.55
CA TYR A 21 -29.67 -5.44 4.67
C TYR A 21 -30.25 -4.12 5.22
N PRO A 22 -29.39 -3.16 5.59
CA PRO A 22 -29.86 -1.89 6.14
C PRO A 22 -30.63 -1.09 5.10
N GLY A 23 -31.73 -0.46 5.51
CA GLY A 23 -32.49 0.44 4.65
C GLY A 23 -33.22 -0.22 3.49
N VAL A 24 -33.55 -1.52 3.57
CA VAL A 24 -34.31 -2.22 2.52
C VAL A 24 -35.82 -2.24 2.79
N ILE A 25 -36.22 -2.26 4.06
CA ILE A 25 -37.61 -2.21 4.50
C ILE A 25 -37.84 -0.92 5.28
N PHE A 26 -38.83 -0.14 4.85
CA PHE A 26 -39.19 1.15 5.43
C PHE A 26 -40.56 1.06 6.08
N PHE A 27 -40.77 1.78 7.18
CA PHE A 27 -42.07 1.86 7.82
C PHE A 27 -42.84 3.08 7.34
N ASN A 28 -44.08 2.88 6.92
CA ASN A 28 -45.00 3.95 6.57
C ASN A 28 -45.88 4.26 7.79
N GLU A 29 -45.66 5.43 8.39
CA GLU A 29 -46.37 5.86 9.60
C GLU A 29 -47.85 6.15 9.34
N ASP A 30 -48.21 6.71 8.18
CA ASP A 30 -49.60 7.07 7.86
C ASP A 30 -50.48 5.83 7.66
N LEU A 31 -49.92 4.79 7.04
CA LEU A 31 -50.61 3.53 6.75
C LEU A 31 -50.41 2.47 7.83
N CYS A 32 -49.51 2.71 8.79
CA CYS A 32 -49.09 1.75 9.81
C CYS A 32 -48.62 0.39 9.24
N ILE A 33 -47.91 0.39 8.10
CA ILE A 33 -47.39 -0.83 7.46
C ILE A 33 -45.91 -0.69 7.08
N SER A 34 -45.21 -1.82 7.01
CA SER A 34 -43.87 -1.88 6.41
C SER A 34 -43.97 -2.02 4.89
N GLN A 35 -43.13 -1.29 4.16
CA GLN A 35 -43.04 -1.28 2.71
C GLN A 35 -41.59 -1.54 2.28
N LYS A 36 -41.41 -2.13 1.10
CA LYS A 36 -40.09 -2.41 0.51
C LYS A 36 -40.21 -2.56 -1.00
N CYS A 37 -39.09 -2.79 -1.69
CA CYS A 37 -39.10 -3.14 -3.11
C CYS A 37 -40.00 -4.36 -3.38
N THR A 38 -40.89 -4.21 -4.37
CA THR A 38 -41.82 -5.25 -4.85
C THR A 38 -41.38 -5.84 -6.20
N LEU A 39 -40.17 -5.49 -6.67
CA LEU A 39 -39.67 -5.78 -8.02
C LEU A 39 -40.67 -5.36 -9.13
N CYS A 40 -41.45 -4.30 -8.87
CA CYS A 40 -42.55 -3.87 -9.74
C CYS A 40 -43.48 -5.02 -10.15
N ALA A 41 -43.72 -6.02 -9.28
CA ALA A 41 -44.49 -7.23 -9.61
C ALA A 41 -45.83 -6.93 -10.30
N HIS A 42 -46.56 -5.91 -9.84
CA HIS A 42 -47.81 -5.45 -10.45
C HIS A 42 -47.71 -5.10 -11.96
N LEU A 43 -46.55 -4.66 -12.46
CA LEU A 43 -46.29 -4.41 -13.87
C LEU A 43 -45.87 -5.68 -14.60
N LEU A 44 -44.98 -6.48 -13.98
CA LEU A 44 -44.53 -7.76 -14.54
C LEU A 44 -45.71 -8.71 -14.77
N ASP A 45 -46.65 -8.78 -13.82
CA ASP A 45 -47.90 -9.55 -13.92
C ASP A 45 -48.82 -9.06 -15.06
N GLN A 46 -48.65 -7.81 -15.50
CA GLN A 46 -49.36 -7.23 -16.66
C GLN A 46 -48.62 -7.48 -17.99
N GLY A 47 -47.53 -8.25 -17.98
CA GLY A 47 -46.75 -8.58 -19.17
C GLY A 47 -45.63 -7.58 -19.50
N TRP A 48 -45.31 -6.66 -18.58
CA TRP A 48 -44.10 -5.84 -18.73
C TRP A 48 -42.86 -6.72 -18.57
N LYS A 49 -41.83 -6.43 -19.36
CA LYS A 49 -40.55 -7.15 -19.31
C LYS A 49 -39.51 -6.48 -18.41
N GLU A 50 -39.68 -5.19 -18.13
CA GLU A 50 -38.74 -4.40 -17.34
C GLU A 50 -39.42 -3.81 -16.10
N THR A 51 -38.61 -3.59 -15.07
CA THR A 51 -39.01 -2.83 -13.88
C THR A 51 -38.71 -1.35 -14.09
N ARG A 52 -39.38 -0.46 -13.34
CA ARG A 52 -39.19 0.99 -13.49
C ARG A 52 -37.74 1.45 -13.32
N CYS A 53 -36.97 0.83 -12.44
CA CYS A 53 -35.56 1.19 -12.27
C CYS A 53 -34.68 0.71 -13.43
N SER A 54 -35.01 -0.43 -14.05
CA SER A 54 -34.32 -0.96 -15.23
C SER A 54 -34.66 -0.14 -16.47
N GLU A 55 -35.95 0.11 -16.73
CA GLU A 55 -36.45 0.92 -17.85
C GLU A 55 -35.91 2.36 -17.82
N ALA A 56 -35.83 2.97 -16.63
CA ALA A 56 -35.34 4.34 -16.47
C ALA A 56 -33.81 4.46 -16.55
N CYS A 57 -33.06 3.35 -16.57
CA CYS A 57 -31.60 3.38 -16.48
C CYS A 57 -30.98 3.81 -17.82
N PRO A 58 -30.32 4.98 -17.90
CA PRO A 58 -29.77 5.47 -19.17
C PRO A 58 -28.51 4.70 -19.61
N THR A 59 -27.85 4.00 -18.68
CA THR A 59 -26.59 3.28 -18.92
C THR A 59 -26.79 1.78 -19.15
N GLY A 60 -28.00 1.25 -18.92
CA GLY A 60 -28.25 -0.19 -18.96
C GLY A 60 -27.57 -0.97 -17.82
N ALA A 61 -27.30 -0.32 -16.68
CA ALA A 61 -26.63 -0.95 -15.55
C ALA A 61 -27.52 -1.94 -14.76
N ILE A 62 -28.84 -1.92 -14.98
CA ILE A 62 -29.80 -2.78 -14.28
C ILE A 62 -30.51 -3.67 -15.29
N THR A 63 -30.28 -4.98 -15.18
CA THR A 63 -30.99 -6.00 -15.97
C THR A 63 -31.91 -6.79 -15.05
N VAL A 64 -33.16 -7.00 -15.46
CA VAL A 64 -34.13 -7.84 -14.75
C VAL A 64 -34.63 -8.91 -15.71
N GLY A 65 -34.76 -10.15 -15.22
CA GLY A 65 -35.18 -11.29 -16.01
C GLY A 65 -35.19 -12.57 -15.18
N GLU A 66 -35.51 -13.68 -15.82
CA GLU A 66 -35.46 -15.00 -15.20
C GLU A 66 -34.01 -15.48 -15.03
N GLU A 67 -33.75 -16.32 -14.01
CA GLU A 67 -32.39 -16.75 -13.68
C GLU A 67 -31.71 -17.47 -14.85
N GLU A 68 -32.47 -18.25 -15.64
CA GLU A 68 -31.97 -18.97 -16.81
C GLU A 68 -31.49 -18.03 -17.93
N GLU A 69 -32.20 -16.92 -18.14
CA GLU A 69 -31.86 -15.91 -19.15
C GLU A 69 -30.62 -15.10 -18.75
N LEU A 70 -30.39 -14.97 -17.44
CA LEU A 70 -29.28 -14.21 -16.87
C LEU A 70 -28.10 -15.10 -16.43
N ALA A 71 -28.11 -16.40 -16.75
CA ALA A 71 -27.12 -17.36 -16.25
C ALA A 71 -25.66 -16.94 -16.53
N GLU A 72 -25.38 -16.40 -17.72
CA GLU A 72 -24.05 -15.91 -18.08
C GLU A 72 -23.64 -14.67 -17.26
N LEU A 73 -24.60 -13.77 -16.98
CA LEU A 73 -24.36 -12.59 -16.14
C LEU A 73 -24.13 -12.99 -14.69
N ILE A 74 -24.93 -13.93 -14.17
CA ILE A 74 -24.83 -14.44 -12.81
C ILE A 74 -23.48 -15.14 -12.59
N ALA A 75 -23.00 -15.91 -13.58
CA ALA A 75 -21.74 -16.63 -13.50
C ALA A 75 -20.51 -15.72 -13.27
N ARG A 76 -20.58 -14.46 -13.71
CA ARG A 76 -19.52 -13.45 -13.55
C ARG A 76 -19.80 -12.42 -12.45
N ALA A 77 -20.90 -12.56 -11.73
CA ALA A 77 -21.35 -11.61 -10.73
C ALA A 77 -21.12 -12.12 -9.31
N GLU A 78 -21.11 -11.18 -8.38
CA GLU A 78 -21.04 -11.41 -6.94
C GLU A 78 -22.35 -11.02 -6.27
N VAL A 79 -22.55 -11.48 -5.04
CA VAL A 79 -23.67 -11.04 -4.19
C VAL A 79 -23.17 -10.07 -3.14
N LEU A 80 -24.00 -9.10 -2.78
CA LEU A 80 -23.68 -8.18 -1.69
C LEU A 80 -23.77 -8.90 -0.34
N ASN A 81 -22.69 -8.80 0.46
CA ASN A 81 -22.56 -9.36 1.80
C ASN A 81 -22.84 -10.87 1.87
N PRO A 82 -22.05 -11.71 1.16
CA PRO A 82 -22.24 -13.17 1.10
C PRO A 82 -22.23 -13.85 2.47
N GLU A 83 -21.51 -13.29 3.45
CA GLU A 83 -21.38 -13.77 4.82
C GLU A 83 -22.71 -13.82 5.59
N LEU A 84 -23.73 -13.06 5.15
CA LEU A 84 -25.06 -13.07 5.76
C LEU A 84 -25.85 -14.37 5.47
N GLY A 85 -25.44 -15.17 4.49
CA GLY A 85 -26.05 -16.47 4.20
C GLY A 85 -27.51 -16.45 3.71
N VAL A 86 -28.07 -15.27 3.41
CA VAL A 86 -29.48 -15.09 3.00
C VAL A 86 -29.76 -15.30 1.51
N LYS A 87 -28.75 -15.70 0.73
CA LYS A 87 -28.85 -16.09 -0.69
C LYS A 87 -29.67 -15.08 -1.53
N PRO A 88 -29.25 -13.80 -1.63
CA PRO A 88 -29.97 -12.79 -2.40
C PRO A 88 -30.07 -13.19 -3.89
N ARG A 89 -31.05 -12.60 -4.59
CA ARG A 89 -31.27 -12.73 -6.05
C ARG A 89 -30.99 -11.43 -6.80
N VAL A 90 -30.22 -10.55 -6.17
CA VAL A 90 -29.68 -9.34 -6.78
C VAL A 90 -28.18 -9.57 -6.84
N HIS A 91 -27.65 -9.56 -8.06
CA HIS A 91 -26.26 -9.85 -8.37
C HIS A 91 -25.59 -8.57 -8.88
N TYR A 92 -24.31 -8.42 -8.61
CA TYR A 92 -23.52 -7.23 -8.92
C TYR A 92 -22.29 -7.64 -9.73
N ILE A 93 -22.04 -6.93 -10.83
CA ILE A 93 -20.81 -7.07 -11.62
C ILE A 93 -19.95 -5.85 -11.34
N GLY A 94 -18.70 -6.06 -10.93
CA GLY A 94 -17.79 -4.98 -10.56
C GLY A 94 -18.15 -4.35 -9.21
N LEU A 95 -18.38 -5.17 -8.18
CA LEU A 95 -18.48 -4.64 -6.82
C LEU A 95 -17.18 -3.90 -6.48
N PRO A 96 -17.25 -2.62 -6.06
CA PRO A 96 -16.06 -1.88 -5.71
C PRO A 96 -15.27 -2.59 -4.61
N ARG A 97 -13.98 -2.76 -4.85
CA ARG A 97 -12.99 -3.23 -3.88
C ARG A 97 -12.02 -2.09 -3.58
N LEU A 98 -11.08 -2.32 -2.68
CA LEU A 98 -10.08 -1.31 -2.37
C LEU A 98 -9.07 -1.23 -3.51
N PHE A 99 -8.56 -0.03 -3.74
CA PHE A 99 -7.46 0.15 -4.69
C PHE A 99 -6.27 0.89 -4.08
N VAL A 100 -5.12 0.66 -4.72
CA VAL A 100 -3.90 1.44 -4.51
C VAL A 100 -3.52 2.11 -5.82
N ALA A 101 -3.21 3.41 -5.75
CA ALA A 101 -2.74 4.18 -6.88
C ALA A 101 -1.51 5.01 -6.49
N GLY A 102 -0.83 5.57 -7.50
CA GLY A 102 0.27 6.51 -7.32
C GLY A 102 0.88 6.88 -8.66
N THR A 103 1.79 7.84 -8.63
CA THR A 103 2.45 8.37 -9.83
C THR A 103 3.95 8.20 -9.68
N VAL A 104 4.63 7.73 -10.71
CA VAL A 104 6.08 7.45 -10.67
C VAL A 104 6.79 8.41 -11.60
N TYR A 105 7.84 9.07 -11.10
CA TYR A 105 8.59 10.07 -11.86
C TYR A 105 10.09 10.04 -11.56
N ASP A 106 10.89 10.54 -12.51
CA ASP A 106 12.32 10.76 -12.37
C ASP A 106 12.56 12.24 -12.06
N PRO A 107 13.01 12.59 -10.84
CA PRO A 107 13.23 13.98 -10.45
C PRO A 107 14.46 14.60 -11.14
N GLU A 108 15.40 13.80 -11.63
CA GLU A 108 16.58 14.29 -12.34
C GLU A 108 16.26 14.63 -13.81
N ALA A 109 15.40 13.83 -14.45
CA ALA A 109 14.90 14.11 -15.79
C ALA A 109 13.76 15.14 -15.81
N ASP A 110 13.10 15.37 -14.66
CA ASP A 110 11.85 16.14 -14.54
C ASP A 110 10.74 15.56 -15.45
N GLU A 111 10.68 14.22 -15.52
CA GLU A 111 9.76 13.47 -16.38
C GLU A 111 9.06 12.34 -15.62
N VAL A 112 7.85 12.01 -16.04
CA VAL A 112 7.11 10.82 -15.55
C VAL A 112 7.72 9.54 -16.11
N ILE A 113 7.62 8.44 -15.37
CA ILE A 113 8.18 7.16 -15.79
C ILE A 113 7.06 6.27 -16.29
N GLU A 114 6.89 6.22 -17.61
CA GLU A 114 6.00 5.27 -18.28
C GLU A 114 6.57 3.85 -18.23
N GLY A 115 5.72 2.84 -18.06
CA GLY A 115 6.08 1.43 -18.15
C GLY A 115 6.99 0.94 -17.02
N ALA A 116 6.98 1.58 -15.86
CA ALA A 116 7.53 1.04 -14.62
C ALA A 116 6.62 -0.09 -14.12
N LYS A 117 7.22 -1.22 -13.78
CA LYS A 117 6.50 -2.38 -13.23
C LYS A 117 6.20 -2.15 -11.76
N VAL A 118 4.92 -2.08 -11.42
CA VAL A 118 4.44 -1.95 -10.04
C VAL A 118 3.86 -3.28 -9.60
N THR A 119 4.42 -3.86 -8.54
CA THR A 119 4.01 -5.14 -7.96
C THR A 119 3.54 -4.92 -6.54
N VAL A 120 2.30 -5.27 -6.23
CA VAL A 120 1.77 -5.21 -4.86
C VAL A 120 1.75 -6.62 -4.28
N SER A 121 2.23 -6.76 -3.05
CA SER A 121 2.26 -8.03 -2.32
C SER A 121 1.56 -7.89 -0.96
N LEU A 122 0.79 -8.91 -0.57
CA LEU A 122 0.11 -8.95 0.73
C LEU A 122 1.07 -9.42 1.82
N VAL A 123 1.29 -8.57 2.82
CA VAL A 123 2.11 -8.86 4.00
C VAL A 123 1.29 -9.57 5.07
N ALA A 124 0.08 -9.07 5.35
CA ALA A 124 -0.82 -9.64 6.34
C ALA A 124 -2.29 -9.30 6.03
N SER A 125 -3.17 -10.30 5.98
CA SER A 125 -4.62 -10.07 5.95
C SER A 125 -5.14 -9.65 7.33
N GLU A 126 -6.23 -8.90 7.41
CA GLU A 126 -6.88 -8.56 8.69
C GLU A 126 -7.35 -9.79 9.50
N GLY A 127 -7.60 -10.93 8.86
CA GLY A 127 -7.95 -12.21 9.52
C GLY A 127 -6.78 -13.05 10.03
N GLY A 128 -5.55 -12.52 10.03
CA GLY A 128 -4.35 -13.24 10.49
C GLY A 128 -3.73 -14.24 9.50
N GLY A 129 -4.30 -14.39 8.30
CA GLY A 129 -3.74 -15.17 7.19
C GLY A 129 -2.93 -14.32 6.21
N GLY A 130 -1.69 -13.96 6.57
CA GLY A 130 -0.73 -13.35 5.63
C GLY A 130 0.10 -14.41 4.90
N GLY A 131 0.45 -14.17 3.64
CA GLY A 131 1.46 -14.98 2.94
C GLY A 131 2.77 -14.91 3.71
N ALA A 132 3.17 -16.02 4.33
CA ALA A 132 4.40 -16.07 5.12
C ALA A 132 5.57 -15.57 4.26
N ALA A 133 6.27 -14.53 4.74
CA ALA A 133 7.45 -14.02 4.08
C ALA A 133 8.42 -15.18 3.84
N ARG A 134 8.79 -15.42 2.58
CA ARG A 134 9.84 -16.40 2.30
C ARG A 134 11.16 -15.78 2.74
N ALA A 135 11.96 -16.55 3.47
CA ALA A 135 13.32 -16.13 3.79
C ALA A 135 14.04 -15.87 2.46
N GLY A 136 14.40 -14.62 2.20
CA GLY A 136 15.21 -14.26 1.05
C GLY A 136 16.53 -15.04 1.07
N ALA A 137 17.18 -15.18 -0.09
CA ALA A 137 18.57 -15.60 -0.13
C ALA A 137 19.40 -14.76 0.85
N ARG A 138 20.44 -15.34 1.48
CA ARG A 138 21.29 -14.66 2.48
C ARG A 138 21.63 -13.23 2.04
N GLY A 139 21.10 -12.23 2.74
CA GLY A 139 21.33 -10.81 2.46
C GLY A 139 20.26 -10.11 1.59
N THR A 140 19.12 -10.75 1.29
CA THR A 140 18.00 -10.14 0.56
C THR A 140 16.77 -9.95 1.47
N ALA A 141 15.96 -8.94 1.16
CA ALA A 141 14.71 -8.64 1.88
C ALA A 141 13.72 -9.83 1.82
N PRO A 142 12.79 -9.94 2.78
CA PRO A 142 11.76 -10.98 2.74
C PRO A 142 10.91 -10.84 1.46
N GLU A 143 10.61 -11.96 0.80
CA GLU A 143 9.78 -11.96 -0.41
C GLU A 143 8.35 -12.37 -0.06
N TRP A 144 7.40 -11.47 -0.34
CA TRP A 144 5.97 -11.76 -0.24
C TRP A 144 5.41 -12.08 -1.63
N PRO A 145 4.55 -13.12 -1.76
CA PRO A 145 3.95 -13.46 -3.03
C PRO A 145 3.13 -12.27 -3.58
N PRO A 146 3.30 -11.92 -4.87
CA PRO A 146 2.58 -10.81 -5.47
C PRO A 146 1.09 -11.14 -5.56
N VAL A 147 0.24 -10.17 -5.21
CA VAL A 147 -1.22 -10.25 -5.40
C VAL A 147 -1.65 -9.65 -6.72
N ALA A 148 -0.95 -8.61 -7.18
CA ALA A 148 -1.25 -7.92 -8.41
C ALA A 148 0.00 -7.25 -8.97
N THR A 149 0.01 -7.03 -10.28
CA THR A 149 1.08 -6.31 -10.97
C THR A 149 0.47 -5.52 -12.11
N THR A 150 0.93 -4.29 -12.28
CA THR A 150 0.60 -3.43 -13.41
C THR A 150 1.83 -2.69 -13.91
N LEU A 151 1.68 -1.96 -15.01
CA LEU A 151 2.66 -1.01 -15.50
C LEU A 151 2.11 0.40 -15.28
N THR A 152 3.01 1.36 -15.04
CA THR A 152 2.63 2.77 -15.13
C THR A 152 2.28 3.15 -16.56
N ASP A 153 1.28 4.02 -16.72
CA ASP A 153 0.82 4.53 -18.01
C ASP A 153 1.65 5.73 -18.51
N GLU A 154 1.19 6.40 -19.57
CA GLU A 154 1.86 7.57 -20.16
C GLU A 154 1.94 8.80 -19.25
N PHE A 155 1.17 8.83 -18.14
CA PHE A 155 1.24 9.86 -17.11
C PHE A 155 2.13 9.43 -15.94
N GLY A 156 2.73 8.24 -16.00
CA GLY A 156 3.45 7.63 -14.88
C GLY A 156 2.52 7.09 -13.80
N ASP A 157 1.21 7.08 -14.04
CA ASP A 157 0.22 6.66 -13.07
C ASP A 157 0.10 5.13 -13.07
N PHE A 158 -0.09 4.55 -11.90
CA PHE A 158 -0.55 3.18 -11.77
C PHE A 158 -1.80 3.13 -10.90
N TRP A 159 -2.63 2.14 -11.22
CA TRP A 159 -3.83 1.83 -10.45
C TRP A 159 -3.97 0.31 -10.36
N ILE A 160 -3.99 -0.21 -9.13
CA ILE A 160 -4.25 -1.61 -8.82
C ILE A 160 -5.52 -1.66 -7.99
N ASP A 161 -6.59 -2.14 -8.62
CA ASP A 161 -7.91 -2.36 -8.01
C ASP A 161 -8.12 -3.84 -7.63
N GLY A 162 -9.20 -4.15 -6.94
CA GLY A 162 -9.57 -5.52 -6.58
C GLY A 162 -8.91 -6.02 -5.29
N LEU A 163 -8.38 -5.13 -4.45
CA LEU A 163 -7.67 -5.50 -3.23
C LEU A 163 -8.63 -5.64 -2.04
N ASP A 164 -8.37 -6.64 -1.20
CA ASP A 164 -9.03 -6.80 0.09
C ASP A 164 -8.36 -5.94 1.17
N SER A 165 -9.06 -5.72 2.28
CA SER A 165 -8.46 -5.04 3.44
C SER A 165 -7.27 -5.81 3.99
N GLY A 166 -6.16 -5.12 4.23
CA GLY A 166 -4.92 -5.77 4.67
C GLY A 166 -3.70 -4.85 4.73
N THR A 167 -2.57 -5.45 5.05
CA THR A 167 -1.26 -4.78 5.01
C THR A 167 -0.50 -5.23 3.76
N TYR A 168 -0.05 -4.27 2.97
CA TYR A 168 0.61 -4.51 1.69
C TYR A 168 1.97 -3.83 1.61
N VAL A 169 2.76 -4.28 0.64
CA VAL A 169 3.98 -3.62 0.18
C VAL A 169 3.91 -3.48 -1.33
N ALA A 170 4.36 -2.35 -1.87
CA ALA A 170 4.44 -2.09 -3.30
C ALA A 170 5.92 -2.02 -3.72
N ARG A 171 6.29 -2.72 -4.78
CA ARG A 171 7.62 -2.72 -5.36
C ARG A 171 7.55 -2.18 -6.78
N ILE A 172 8.39 -1.20 -7.10
CA ILE A 172 8.41 -0.49 -8.37
C ILE A 172 9.77 -0.70 -9.03
N GLU A 173 9.75 -1.15 -10.28
CA GLU A 173 10.94 -1.54 -11.03
C GLU A 173 10.89 -1.01 -12.46
N LYS A 174 11.99 -0.39 -12.91
CA LYS A 174 12.19 0.04 -14.30
C LYS A 174 13.65 -0.17 -14.65
N GLU A 175 13.92 -0.65 -15.86
CA GLU A 175 15.29 -0.82 -16.35
C GLU A 175 16.06 0.51 -16.29
N GLY A 176 17.29 0.48 -15.80
CA GLY A 176 18.12 1.68 -15.62
C GLY A 176 17.83 2.48 -14.34
N LEU A 177 16.70 2.24 -13.67
CA LEU A 177 16.36 2.88 -12.40
C LEU A 177 16.53 1.93 -11.21
N ARG A 178 16.75 2.51 -10.04
CA ARG A 178 16.83 1.78 -8.78
C ARG A 178 15.44 1.26 -8.40
N PRO A 179 15.28 -0.06 -8.15
CA PRO A 179 14.05 -0.60 -7.58
C PRO A 179 13.70 0.10 -6.28
N LEU A 180 12.43 0.45 -6.13
CA LEU A 180 11.89 1.09 -4.93
C LEU A 180 10.87 0.16 -4.28
N GLU A 181 10.87 0.12 -2.95
CA GLU A 181 9.87 -0.57 -2.17
C GLU A 181 9.17 0.44 -1.25
N ILE A 182 7.84 0.41 -1.26
CA ILE A 182 6.96 1.29 -0.50
C ILE A 182 6.12 0.43 0.42
N GLY A 183 6.25 0.67 1.72
CA GLY A 183 5.46 0.00 2.74
C GLY A 183 6.29 -0.45 3.94
N PRO A 184 5.71 -1.31 4.80
CA PRO A 184 4.33 -1.79 4.72
C PRO A 184 3.31 -0.65 4.90
N PHE A 185 2.20 -0.70 4.18
CA PHE A 185 1.08 0.22 4.33
C PHE A 185 -0.23 -0.54 4.55
N ARG A 186 -1.13 0.04 5.34
CA ARG A 186 -2.43 -0.55 5.62
C ARG A 186 -3.48 -0.02 4.65
N LEU A 187 -4.25 -0.92 4.06
CA LEU A 187 -5.32 -0.64 3.12
C LEU A 187 -6.66 -0.95 3.80
N GLU A 188 -7.30 0.07 4.38
CA GLU A 188 -8.67 0.00 4.93
C GLU A 188 -9.68 0.79 4.07
N LYS A 189 -9.15 1.68 3.24
CA LYS A 189 -9.84 2.55 2.29
C LYS A 189 -8.92 2.72 1.08
N ASP A 190 -9.47 3.19 -0.03
CA ASP A 190 -8.68 3.53 -1.21
C ASP A 190 -7.49 4.42 -0.85
N LEU A 191 -6.31 4.05 -1.36
CA LEU A 191 -5.05 4.68 -0.99
C LEU A 191 -4.29 5.16 -2.21
N ASN A 192 -4.06 6.48 -2.27
CA ASN A 192 -3.07 7.05 -3.16
C ASN A 192 -1.73 7.16 -2.41
N LEU A 193 -0.69 6.53 -2.94
CA LEU A 193 0.68 6.57 -2.42
C LEU A 193 1.41 7.89 -2.76
N GLY A 194 0.79 8.73 -3.59
CA GLY A 194 1.28 10.04 -4.02
C GLY A 194 2.32 9.94 -5.13
N ASP A 195 3.10 11.01 -5.26
CA ASP A 195 4.19 11.11 -6.23
C ASP A 195 5.43 10.38 -5.71
N ILE A 196 5.91 9.44 -6.50
CA ILE A 196 6.97 8.50 -6.15
C ILE A 196 8.18 8.77 -7.03
N ALA A 197 9.20 9.39 -6.43
CA ALA A 197 10.47 9.61 -7.09
C ALA A 197 11.25 8.29 -7.23
N MET A 198 11.62 7.94 -8.46
CA MET A 198 12.64 6.92 -8.73
C MET A 198 13.90 7.60 -9.26
N HIS A 199 15.04 7.03 -8.92
CA HIS A 199 16.35 7.57 -9.31
C HIS A 199 17.12 6.56 -10.13
N ALA A 200 18.06 7.05 -10.93
CA ALA A 200 19.00 6.22 -11.67
C ALA A 200 19.65 5.12 -10.81
N GLY A 201 19.88 3.95 -11.42
CA GLY A 201 20.65 2.86 -10.82
C GLY A 201 22.11 3.27 -10.58
N TRP A 202 22.75 2.63 -9.61
CA TRP A 202 24.17 2.87 -9.32
C TRP A 202 25.05 2.35 -10.47
N GLU A 203 25.93 3.18 -11.03
CA GLU A 203 26.91 2.76 -12.04
C GLU A 203 27.85 1.67 -11.51
N LYS A 204 28.41 0.84 -12.41
CA LYS A 204 29.51 -0.08 -12.08
C LYS A 204 30.67 0.72 -11.48
N GLY A 205 30.94 0.51 -10.20
CA GLY A 205 32.01 1.20 -9.45
C GLY A 205 31.52 2.08 -8.30
N ALA A 206 30.21 2.20 -8.05
CA ALA A 206 29.70 2.87 -6.86
C ALA A 206 30.21 2.19 -5.58
N MET A 207 30.80 2.98 -4.70
CA MET A 207 31.35 2.50 -3.43
C MET A 207 30.25 2.32 -2.41
N ARG A 208 30.27 1.17 -1.73
CA ARG A 208 29.28 0.77 -0.74
C ARG A 208 29.91 0.79 0.63
N ALA A 209 29.17 1.21 1.64
CA ALA A 209 29.53 1.08 3.03
C ALA A 209 28.32 0.64 3.84
N ILE A 210 28.53 -0.12 4.90
CA ILE A 210 27.48 -0.47 5.84
C ILE A 210 27.63 0.45 7.04
N VAL A 211 26.67 1.36 7.20
CA VAL A 211 26.64 2.29 8.33
C VAL A 211 25.76 1.70 9.41
N ASN A 212 26.35 1.42 10.55
CA ASN A 212 25.68 0.92 11.75
C ASN A 212 25.63 2.03 12.79
N ILE A 213 24.45 2.35 13.30
CA ILE A 213 24.27 3.33 14.36
C ILE A 213 23.85 2.59 15.61
N MET A 214 24.74 2.58 16.61
CA MET A 214 24.48 1.93 17.89
C MET A 214 23.37 2.67 18.65
N PRO A 215 22.62 1.98 19.54
CA PRO A 215 21.60 2.61 20.36
C PRO A 215 22.14 3.84 21.10
N GLY A 216 21.38 4.94 21.04
CA GLY A 216 21.80 6.23 21.59
C GLY A 216 21.13 7.42 20.91
N ASN A 217 21.69 8.60 21.12
CA ASN A 217 21.29 9.87 20.53
C ASN A 217 21.37 9.83 19.01
N ALA A 218 22.44 9.26 18.45
CA ALA A 218 22.59 9.11 17.01
C ALA A 218 21.48 8.23 16.38
N ALA A 219 21.16 7.08 17.00
CA ALA A 219 20.10 6.20 16.50
C ALA A 219 18.70 6.83 16.64
N THR A 220 18.48 7.61 17.70
CA THR A 220 17.21 8.34 17.91
C THR A 220 16.98 9.38 16.83
N ALA A 221 18.03 10.11 16.47
CA ALA A 221 18.00 11.13 15.43
C ALA A 221 17.87 10.52 14.02
N ALA A 222 18.54 9.39 13.74
CA ALA A 222 18.50 8.73 12.45
C ALA A 222 17.20 7.94 12.19
N GLY A 223 16.63 7.31 13.23
CA GLY A 223 15.41 6.51 13.13
C GLY A 223 15.57 5.08 12.62
N TRP A 224 16.81 4.65 12.36
CA TRP A 224 17.16 3.30 11.92
C TRP A 224 18.54 2.94 12.48
N ARG A 225 18.90 1.64 12.48
CA ARG A 225 20.10 1.11 13.18
C ARG A 225 21.20 0.60 12.26
N ALA A 226 20.88 0.12 11.07
CA ALA A 226 21.86 -0.32 10.09
C ALA A 226 21.30 -0.11 8.69
N ARG A 227 22.12 0.40 7.77
CA ARG A 227 21.78 0.45 6.35
C ARG A 227 23.03 0.37 5.48
N GLU A 228 22.87 -0.24 4.32
CA GLU A 228 23.84 -0.10 3.24
C GLU A 228 23.69 1.32 2.66
N VAL A 229 24.80 2.04 2.60
CA VAL A 229 24.92 3.38 2.01
C VAL A 229 25.78 3.26 0.77
N LYS A 230 25.31 3.81 -0.34
CA LYS A 230 26.04 3.82 -1.61
C LYS A 230 26.29 5.25 -2.01
N VAL A 231 27.49 5.51 -2.52
CA VAL A 231 27.88 6.82 -3.05
C VAL A 231 28.44 6.61 -4.45
N GLN A 232 28.07 7.51 -5.37
CA GLN A 232 28.46 7.42 -6.77
C GLN A 232 29.96 7.73 -6.93
N GLY A 233 30.63 6.96 -7.78
CA GLY A 233 32.08 7.06 -8.03
C GLY A 233 32.91 6.00 -7.30
N ASP A 234 34.06 5.69 -7.89
CA ASP A 234 35.03 4.66 -7.44
C ASP A 234 35.94 5.12 -6.29
N LYS A 235 35.76 6.37 -5.82
CA LYS A 235 36.63 7.05 -4.84
C LYS A 235 35.82 7.77 -3.75
N ALA A 236 34.71 7.19 -3.30
CA ALA A 236 33.97 7.76 -2.18
C ALA A 236 34.83 7.79 -0.91
N THR A 237 34.76 8.91 -0.18
CA THR A 237 35.43 9.08 1.11
C THR A 237 34.51 8.72 2.27
N VAL A 238 35.09 8.54 3.47
CA VAL A 238 34.31 8.32 4.70
C VAL A 238 33.34 9.49 4.93
N GLY A 239 33.78 10.73 4.65
CA GLY A 239 32.93 11.91 4.71
C GLY A 239 31.76 11.86 3.74
N ASP A 240 31.97 11.39 2.50
CA ASP A 240 30.91 11.30 1.49
C ASP A 240 29.85 10.27 1.90
N ILE A 241 30.26 9.11 2.42
CA ILE A 241 29.33 8.12 2.98
C ILE A 241 28.48 8.72 4.09
N LEU A 242 29.09 9.43 5.05
CA LEU A 242 28.35 10.00 6.18
C LEU A 242 27.45 11.18 5.78
N LYS A 243 27.80 11.92 4.72
CA LYS A 243 26.97 13.00 4.15
C LYS A 243 25.80 12.46 3.32
N ALA A 244 25.92 11.28 2.72
CA ALA A 244 24.82 10.62 2.03
C ALA A 244 23.74 10.09 2.98
N VAL A 245 23.94 10.22 4.29
CA VAL A 245 23.10 9.63 5.33
C VAL A 245 22.27 10.72 6.01
N TYR A 246 21.06 10.96 5.51
CA TYR A 246 20.11 11.89 6.14
C TYR A 246 19.46 11.31 7.40
N LEU A 247 19.19 12.20 8.37
CA LEU A 247 18.44 11.94 9.61
C LEU A 247 16.92 12.07 9.37
N LYS A 248 16.10 11.83 10.42
CA LYS A 248 14.63 11.88 10.33
C LYS A 248 14.06 13.21 9.81
N ASP A 249 14.80 14.30 9.97
CA ASP A 249 14.38 15.63 9.52
C ASP A 249 14.53 15.85 8.01
N GLY A 250 15.19 14.92 7.30
CA GLY A 250 15.46 15.00 5.86
C GLY A 250 16.41 16.12 5.44
N LYS A 251 17.02 16.85 6.39
CA LYS A 251 17.86 18.03 6.12
C LYS A 251 19.27 17.90 6.70
N THR A 252 19.38 17.27 7.87
CA THR A 252 20.65 17.11 8.57
C THR A 252 21.26 15.77 8.18
N THR A 253 22.56 15.75 7.89
CA THR A 253 23.29 14.51 7.61
C THR A 253 23.92 13.93 8.87
N LEU A 254 24.25 12.64 8.85
CA LEU A 254 25.00 12.01 9.93
C LEU A 254 26.37 12.65 10.11
N PHE A 255 27.00 13.11 9.02
CA PHE A 255 28.23 13.90 9.08
C PHE A 255 28.04 15.19 9.90
N ASP A 256 26.98 15.95 9.65
CA ASP A 256 26.69 17.20 10.39
C ASP A 256 26.46 16.94 11.88
N LEU A 257 25.88 15.78 12.21
CA LEU A 257 25.63 15.38 13.59
C LEU A 257 26.92 15.10 14.34
N ILE A 258 27.85 14.33 13.77
CA ILE A 258 28.99 13.76 14.51
C ILE A 258 30.34 14.41 14.22
N ALA A 259 30.50 15.07 13.07
CA ALA A 259 31.79 15.58 12.62
C ALA A 259 31.94 17.09 12.88
N THR A 260 33.20 17.52 12.90
CA THR A 260 33.69 18.91 12.88
C THR A 260 34.74 19.03 11.78
N GLU A 261 35.16 20.25 11.44
CA GLU A 261 36.23 20.46 10.45
C GLU A 261 37.55 19.79 10.83
N GLU A 262 37.82 19.63 12.14
CA GLU A 262 39.08 19.09 12.66
C GLU A 262 39.01 17.60 13.05
N GLY A 263 37.81 17.00 13.09
CA GLY A 263 37.63 15.61 13.52
C GLY A 263 36.23 15.28 14.03
N LEU A 264 36.14 14.37 15.00
CA LEU A 264 34.88 13.88 15.58
C LEU A 264 34.50 14.67 16.83
N LYS A 265 33.21 15.03 16.96
CA LYS A 265 32.66 15.67 18.17
C LYS A 265 32.86 14.75 19.39
N PRO A 266 33.12 15.32 20.59
CA PRO A 266 33.53 14.56 21.77
C PRO A 266 32.48 13.57 22.28
N ASP A 267 31.21 13.83 21.99
CA ASP A 267 30.05 13.03 22.40
C ASP A 267 29.85 11.77 21.55
N PHE A 268 30.72 11.52 20.57
CA PHE A 268 30.62 10.38 19.66
C PHE A 268 31.95 9.61 19.56
N ALA A 269 31.83 8.37 19.11
CA ALA A 269 32.92 7.52 18.65
C ALA A 269 32.52 6.85 17.34
N VAL A 270 33.51 6.64 16.45
CA VAL A 270 33.31 5.95 15.17
C VAL A 270 34.27 4.78 15.10
N PHE A 271 33.77 3.61 14.69
CA PHE A 271 34.61 2.48 14.31
C PHE A 271 34.60 2.33 12.81
N ILE A 272 35.77 2.32 12.18
CA ILE A 272 35.91 2.10 10.74
C ILE A 272 36.66 0.78 10.56
N SER A 273 36.01 -0.22 9.96
CA SER A 273 36.55 -1.58 9.85
C SER A 273 37.00 -2.18 11.20
N GLY A 274 36.30 -1.83 12.28
CA GLY A 274 36.59 -2.31 13.64
C GLY A 274 37.66 -1.51 14.40
N GLU A 275 38.32 -0.55 13.76
CA GLU A 275 39.27 0.33 14.42
C GLU A 275 38.55 1.53 15.06
N LEU A 276 38.75 1.74 16.37
CA LEU A 276 38.19 2.88 17.08
C LEU A 276 38.90 4.17 16.69
N VAL A 277 38.16 5.11 16.12
CA VAL A 277 38.65 6.43 15.74
C VAL A 277 38.01 7.49 16.65
N ARG A 278 38.86 8.28 17.32
CA ARG A 278 38.43 9.43 18.16
C ARG A 278 39.35 10.62 17.97
N GLY A 279 38.80 11.83 18.14
CA GLY A 279 39.54 13.08 17.96
C GLY A 279 39.71 13.40 16.48
N ARG A 280 40.96 13.54 16.01
CA ARG A 280 41.25 13.89 14.62
C ARG A 280 40.94 12.74 13.68
N VAL A 281 40.06 12.97 12.71
CA VAL A 281 39.63 11.97 11.72
C VAL A 281 39.96 12.46 10.32
N ASP A 282 40.56 11.61 9.50
CA ASP A 282 40.72 11.90 8.07
C ASP A 282 39.44 11.55 7.32
N TRP A 283 38.53 12.52 7.22
CA TRP A 283 37.28 12.37 6.48
C TRP A 283 37.48 12.17 4.98
N LYS A 284 38.67 12.47 4.44
CA LYS A 284 39.00 12.29 3.01
C LYS A 284 39.58 10.90 2.73
N ARG A 285 39.72 10.05 3.74
CA ARG A 285 40.11 8.65 3.55
C ARG A 285 39.10 7.97 2.63
N LEU A 286 39.61 7.31 1.59
CA LEU A 286 38.81 6.49 0.70
C LEU A 286 38.24 5.29 1.46
N VAL A 287 36.94 5.06 1.24
CA VAL A 287 36.21 3.91 1.76
C VAL A 287 36.56 2.69 0.92
N GLN A 288 36.54 1.50 1.52
CA GLN A 288 36.60 0.23 0.78
C GLN A 288 35.19 -0.27 0.44
N ASP A 289 35.04 -1.05 -0.63
CA ASP A 289 33.74 -1.61 -0.98
C ASP A 289 33.19 -2.50 0.15
N SER A 290 31.97 -2.20 0.59
CA SER A 290 31.27 -2.81 1.74
C SER A 290 31.94 -2.58 3.10
N GLU A 291 32.69 -1.49 3.27
CA GLU A 291 33.34 -1.15 4.54
C GLU A 291 32.33 -0.91 5.67
N GLN A 292 32.62 -1.41 6.87
CA GLN A 292 31.77 -1.23 8.05
C GLN A 292 32.13 0.07 8.76
N ILE A 293 31.14 0.95 8.96
CA ILE A 293 31.28 2.18 9.73
C ILE A 293 30.26 2.14 10.86
N HIS A 294 30.73 2.02 12.10
CA HIS A 294 29.86 2.04 13.29
C HIS A 294 29.95 3.39 13.96
N VAL A 295 28.81 4.01 14.25
CA VAL A 295 28.71 5.26 15.00
C VAL A 295 28.03 4.97 16.34
N CYS A 296 28.63 5.44 17.43
CA CYS A 296 28.07 5.33 18.77
C CYS A 296 28.26 6.61 19.58
N ASP A 297 27.45 6.77 20.61
CA ASP A 297 27.63 7.84 21.60
C ASP A 297 28.85 7.54 22.48
N TRP A 298 29.52 8.59 22.94
CA TRP A 298 30.68 8.51 23.81
C TRP A 298 30.51 9.36 25.09
N PRO A 299 30.88 8.87 26.29
CA PRO A 299 31.34 7.50 26.57
C PRO A 299 30.25 6.48 26.26
N MET A 300 30.65 5.30 25.78
CA MET A 300 29.72 4.19 25.59
C MET A 300 29.11 3.89 26.96
N ARG A 301 27.83 4.24 27.11
CA ARG A 301 27.04 3.82 28.26
C ARG A 301 26.42 2.50 27.86
N ASP A 302 26.67 1.45 28.63
CA ASP A 302 25.91 0.22 28.50
C ASP A 302 24.42 0.58 28.67
N ALA A 303 23.66 0.39 27.60
CA ALA A 303 22.20 0.53 27.60
C ALA A 303 21.57 -0.81 27.95
#